data_AF-A0A800AFB1-F1
#
_entry.id   AF-A0A800AFB1-F1
#
_cell.length_a   1.000
_cell.length_b   1.000
_cell.length_c   1.000
_cell.angle_alpha   90.00
_cell.angle_beta   90.00
_cell.angle_gamma   90.00
#
_symmetry.space_group_name_H-M   'P 1'
#
loop_
_entity.id
_entity.type
_entity.pdbx_description
1 polymer ?
#
loop_
_entity_poly.entity_id
_entity_poly.type
_entity_poly.pdbx_seq_one_letter_code
_entity_poly.pdbx_strand_id
1 'polypeptide(L)'
;MIIKDFEPATERTPVITRFERMRFGIWFDFAGKDAAYRKYNTEGWMELFKKVSFKYAILSMKNNDGWCRWDSQYTDYSIASSKNNPNLAREFVEACRKHDIAPGFKYTLSWDDYHQKRMSEEEYYAFANNQLRELLTDFGRIDLLWMEAAHPPERMQQAYNTIKSLQPDCLVSAHGGNYNPAKLDNVADIYQPSDFVPEPEGHSPWRTYRSKRYYIPWEAFVIRRFKGDSPPPKVLAALCHEIIKRGACALILELTEGGFMAEEPKANLLRMSEFLRELQAAGQRRAARRETARKGEFVEASGPFVDAYATYRKEEGIIWRRNETQRKIATEYCARWAAEEALLEKLERLKLSDGRILGETMATEPAVRTLVRREVMAADIVQTKWDEQDECAMTLRVYKNWIEALIAQQ
;
A
#
# COMPACT_ATOMS: atom_id res chain seq x y z
N MET A 1 -22.15 -35.74 2.55
CA MET A 1 -20.74 -35.29 2.44
C MET A 1 -20.41 -34.61 3.76
N ILE A 2 -19.45 -35.10 4.54
CA ILE A 2 -19.06 -34.43 5.80
C ILE A 2 -18.42 -33.11 5.40
N ILE A 3 -19.09 -31.98 5.68
CA ILE A 3 -18.49 -30.65 5.50
C ILE A 3 -17.42 -30.54 6.57
N LYS A 4 -16.16 -30.69 6.15
CA LYS A 4 -15.02 -30.49 7.04
C LYS A 4 -14.97 -29.02 7.43
N ASP A 5 -15.00 -28.73 8.73
CA ASP A 5 -14.85 -27.38 9.26
C ASP A 5 -13.35 -27.04 9.26
N PHE A 6 -12.89 -26.38 8.21
CA PHE A 6 -11.50 -25.97 8.08
C PHE A 6 -11.23 -24.77 8.98
N GLU A 7 -10.09 -24.81 9.67
CA GLU A 7 -9.60 -23.72 10.52
C GLU A 7 -8.32 -23.12 9.90
N PRO A 8 -8.02 -21.84 10.18
CA PRO A 8 -6.74 -21.24 9.80
C PRO A 8 -5.55 -21.94 10.46
N ALA A 9 -4.34 -21.64 9.98
CA ALA A 9 -3.14 -22.22 10.56
C ALA A 9 -2.88 -21.70 11.98
N THR A 10 -2.58 -22.61 12.91
CA THR A 10 -2.14 -22.28 14.27
C THR A 10 -0.65 -21.92 14.34
N GLU A 11 0.07 -22.04 13.22
CA GLU A 11 1.50 -21.77 13.09
C GLU A 11 1.83 -21.11 11.75
N ARG A 12 3.06 -20.61 11.64
CA ARG A 12 3.57 -19.98 10.43
C ARG A 12 3.94 -21.04 9.39
N THR A 13 2.99 -21.40 8.54
CA THR A 13 3.19 -22.43 7.50
C THR A 13 4.12 -21.98 6.36
N PRO A 14 4.61 -22.89 5.51
CA PRO A 14 5.39 -22.52 4.32
C PRO A 14 4.63 -21.62 3.34
N VAL A 15 3.31 -21.79 3.20
CA VAL A 15 2.46 -20.96 2.34
C VAL A 15 2.36 -19.54 2.88
N ILE A 16 2.13 -19.39 4.19
CA ILE A 16 2.13 -18.09 4.88
C ILE A 16 3.52 -17.42 4.78
N THR A 17 4.59 -18.19 4.98
CA THR A 17 5.97 -17.70 4.83
C THR A 17 6.25 -17.21 3.41
N ARG A 18 5.71 -17.89 2.39
CA ARG A 18 5.81 -17.44 0.99
C ARG A 18 5.11 -16.10 0.82
N PHE A 19 3.89 -15.96 1.33
CA PHE A 19 3.11 -14.72 1.27
C PHE A 19 3.84 -13.54 1.93
N GLU A 20 4.33 -13.69 3.17
CA GLU A 20 5.04 -12.60 3.86
C GLU A 20 6.33 -12.16 3.14
N ARG A 21 6.94 -13.05 2.34
CA ARG A 21 8.09 -12.71 1.48
C ARG A 21 7.70 -11.94 0.21
N MET A 22 6.44 -12.00 -0.21
CA MET A 22 5.96 -11.27 -1.38
C MET A 22 6.00 -9.76 -1.15
N ARG A 23 5.65 -9.30 0.06
CA ARG A 23 5.69 -7.92 0.57
C ARG A 23 4.80 -6.90 -0.17
N PHE A 24 4.75 -6.94 -1.49
CA PHE A 24 4.00 -6.01 -2.33
C PHE A 24 3.11 -6.77 -3.31
N GLY A 25 1.86 -6.36 -3.34
CA GLY A 25 0.91 -6.79 -4.36
C GLY A 25 0.10 -5.62 -4.87
N ILE A 26 -0.65 -5.92 -5.93
CA ILE A 26 -1.57 -4.98 -6.55
C ILE A 26 -2.95 -5.62 -6.66
N TRP A 27 -3.97 -4.87 -6.28
CA TRP A 27 -5.36 -5.18 -6.62
C TRP A 27 -5.76 -4.33 -7.81
N PHE A 28 -6.26 -4.99 -8.85
CA PHE A 28 -6.76 -4.37 -10.05
C PHE A 28 -8.28 -4.48 -10.11
N ASP A 29 -8.93 -3.34 -10.20
CA ASP A 29 -10.39 -3.27 -10.34
C ASP A 29 -10.79 -2.48 -11.59
N PHE A 30 -11.95 -2.82 -12.13
CA PHE A 30 -12.54 -2.17 -13.28
C PHE A 30 -13.85 -1.52 -12.86
N ALA A 31 -13.93 -0.20 -13.03
CA ALA A 31 -15.15 0.54 -12.72
C ALA A 31 -16.24 0.19 -13.75
N GLY A 32 -17.30 -0.49 -13.27
CA GLY A 32 -18.52 -0.76 -14.03
C GLY A 32 -18.38 -1.79 -15.15
N LYS A 33 -19.52 -2.11 -15.76
CA LYS A 33 -19.64 -3.04 -16.89
C LYS A 33 -18.96 -2.52 -18.15
N ASP A 34 -18.80 -1.20 -18.28
CA ASP A 34 -18.31 -0.59 -19.52
C ASP A 34 -16.85 -0.93 -19.82
N ALA A 35 -16.09 -1.28 -18.79
CA ALA A 35 -14.73 -1.82 -18.95
C ALA A 35 -14.71 -3.18 -19.67
N ALA A 36 -15.82 -3.94 -19.65
CA ALA A 36 -15.97 -5.22 -20.35
C ALA A 36 -16.04 -5.05 -21.89
N TYR A 37 -16.19 -3.83 -22.40
CA TYR A 37 -16.21 -3.57 -23.84
C TYR A 37 -14.84 -3.22 -24.44
N ARG A 38 -13.73 -3.44 -23.72
CA ARG A 38 -12.36 -3.20 -24.22
C ARG A 38 -11.51 -4.48 -24.19
N LYS A 39 -10.57 -4.61 -25.14
CA LYS A 39 -9.60 -5.72 -25.15
C LYS A 39 -8.63 -5.57 -23.97
N TYR A 40 -8.61 -6.54 -23.06
CA TYR A 40 -7.67 -6.61 -21.95
C TYR A 40 -6.27 -7.02 -22.40
N ASN A 41 -5.23 -6.47 -21.78
CA ASN A 41 -3.82 -6.81 -22.01
C ASN A 41 -3.16 -7.30 -20.71
N THR A 42 -3.50 -8.54 -20.32
CA THR A 42 -2.98 -9.17 -19.09
C THR A 42 -1.46 -9.27 -19.10
N GLU A 43 -0.87 -9.60 -20.25
CA GLU A 43 0.59 -9.65 -20.44
C GLU A 43 1.24 -8.31 -20.11
N GLY A 44 0.74 -7.22 -20.69
CA GLY A 44 1.27 -5.87 -20.44
C GLY A 44 1.14 -5.42 -18.98
N TRP A 45 0.08 -5.83 -18.29
CA TRP A 45 -0.04 -5.59 -16.85
C TRP A 45 1.05 -6.32 -16.06
N MET A 46 1.26 -7.61 -16.34
CA MET A 46 2.25 -8.42 -15.64
C MET A 46 3.69 -7.97 -15.92
N GLU A 47 3.99 -7.57 -17.16
CA GLU A 47 5.27 -6.94 -17.51
C GLU A 47 5.54 -5.68 -16.66
N LEU A 48 4.52 -4.83 -16.49
CA LEU A 48 4.63 -3.64 -15.66
C LEU A 48 4.79 -4.01 -14.18
N PHE A 49 3.96 -4.90 -13.66
CA PHE A 49 3.98 -5.32 -12.25
C PHE A 49 5.32 -5.94 -11.87
N LYS A 50 5.91 -6.73 -12.78
CA LYS A 50 7.26 -7.27 -12.63
C LYS A 50 8.31 -6.16 -12.58
N LYS A 51 8.23 -5.17 -13.48
CA LYS A 51 9.14 -4.00 -13.47
C LYS A 51 9.07 -3.21 -12.16
N VAL A 52 7.88 -3.12 -11.55
CA VAL A 52 7.70 -2.42 -10.27
C VAL A 52 7.89 -3.32 -9.04
N SER A 53 8.30 -4.57 -9.25
CA SER A 53 8.61 -5.57 -8.20
C SER A 53 7.41 -6.08 -7.38
N PHE A 54 6.19 -6.00 -7.93
CA PHE A 54 5.05 -6.68 -7.34
C PHE A 54 5.19 -8.20 -7.48
N LYS A 55 4.72 -8.92 -6.45
CA LYS A 55 4.87 -10.37 -6.33
C LYS A 55 3.55 -11.12 -6.35
N TYR A 56 2.44 -10.41 -6.22
CA TYR A 56 1.11 -10.94 -6.42
C TYR A 56 0.19 -9.88 -7.02
N ALA A 57 -0.81 -10.35 -7.76
CA ALA A 57 -1.83 -9.50 -8.37
C ALA A 57 -3.20 -10.10 -8.06
N ILE A 58 -4.15 -9.26 -7.63
CA ILE A 58 -5.52 -9.65 -7.35
C ILE A 58 -6.42 -9.03 -8.42
N LEU A 59 -7.20 -9.87 -9.10
CA LEU A 59 -8.18 -9.44 -10.09
C LEU A 59 -9.59 -9.49 -9.49
N SER A 60 -10.34 -8.39 -9.54
CA SER A 60 -11.77 -8.41 -9.23
C SER A 60 -12.50 -9.35 -10.19
N MET A 61 -13.12 -10.41 -9.67
CA MET A 61 -13.93 -11.33 -10.47
C MET A 61 -15.41 -10.95 -10.41
N LYS A 62 -15.90 -10.59 -9.22
CA LYS A 62 -17.27 -10.12 -8.98
C LYS A 62 -17.27 -8.97 -7.97
N ASN A 63 -17.95 -7.88 -8.32
CA ASN A 63 -18.19 -6.72 -7.45
C ASN A 63 -19.67 -6.68 -7.02
N ASN A 64 -20.04 -5.65 -6.26
CA ASN A 64 -21.40 -5.48 -5.73
C ASN A 64 -22.48 -5.41 -6.80
N ASP A 65 -22.12 -5.05 -8.04
CA ASP A 65 -23.03 -5.02 -9.18
C ASP A 65 -23.49 -6.41 -9.65
N GLY A 66 -22.85 -7.47 -9.15
CA GLY A 66 -23.09 -8.87 -9.48
C GLY A 66 -22.42 -9.35 -10.77
N TRP A 67 -21.74 -8.48 -11.52
CA TRP A 67 -21.25 -8.83 -12.85
C TRP A 67 -20.01 -9.73 -12.78
N CYS A 68 -20.09 -10.89 -13.43
CA CYS A 68 -19.01 -11.88 -13.44
C CYS A 68 -18.02 -11.60 -14.57
N ARG A 69 -16.74 -11.42 -14.24
CA ARG A 69 -15.65 -11.16 -15.21
C ARG A 69 -15.04 -12.43 -15.82
N TRP A 70 -15.72 -13.55 -15.67
CA TRP A 70 -15.43 -14.83 -16.33
C TRP A 70 -16.75 -15.40 -16.87
N ASP A 71 -16.66 -16.32 -17.82
CA ASP A 71 -17.81 -17.07 -18.33
C ASP A 71 -18.29 -18.06 -17.26
N SER A 72 -19.19 -17.60 -16.38
CA SER A 72 -19.78 -18.43 -15.33
C SER A 72 -20.96 -19.21 -15.90
N GLN A 73 -21.00 -20.53 -15.71
CA GLN A 73 -22.12 -21.35 -16.18
C GLN A 73 -23.40 -21.13 -15.36
N TYR A 74 -23.30 -20.43 -14.22
CA TYR A 74 -24.40 -20.21 -13.29
C TYR A 74 -25.17 -18.91 -13.55
N THR A 75 -24.69 -18.03 -14.44
CA THR A 75 -25.37 -16.78 -14.77
C THR A 75 -25.04 -16.27 -16.17
N ASP A 76 -26.03 -15.74 -16.87
CA ASP A 76 -25.86 -15.01 -18.13
C ASP A 76 -25.34 -13.56 -17.91
N TYR A 77 -25.36 -13.10 -16.65
CA TYR A 77 -24.86 -11.80 -16.22
C TYR A 77 -23.34 -11.82 -16.01
N SER A 78 -22.64 -12.17 -17.08
CA SER A 78 -21.21 -12.41 -17.11
C SER A 78 -20.55 -11.83 -18.37
N ILE A 79 -19.22 -11.80 -18.39
CA ILE A 79 -18.42 -11.35 -19.54
C ILE A 79 -18.77 -12.10 -20.84
N ALA A 80 -19.34 -13.30 -20.76
CA ALA A 80 -19.79 -14.08 -21.92
C ALA A 80 -20.95 -13.40 -22.68
N SER A 81 -21.76 -12.57 -22.02
CA SER A 81 -22.77 -11.76 -22.71
C SER A 81 -22.19 -10.47 -23.31
N SER A 82 -20.90 -10.18 -23.10
CA SER A 82 -20.19 -9.11 -23.78
C SER A 82 -19.49 -9.62 -25.06
N LYS A 83 -19.12 -8.70 -25.96
CA LYS A 83 -18.42 -9.04 -27.21
C LYS A 83 -16.92 -9.30 -27.04
N ASN A 84 -16.35 -9.14 -25.83
CA ASN A 84 -14.91 -9.05 -25.65
C ASN A 84 -14.36 -9.95 -24.54
N ASN A 85 -13.33 -10.71 -24.90
CA ASN A 85 -12.43 -11.49 -24.04
C ASN A 85 -13.10 -12.35 -22.93
N PRO A 86 -13.84 -13.41 -23.30
CA PRO A 86 -14.42 -14.35 -22.32
C PRO A 86 -13.37 -15.07 -21.46
N ASN A 87 -12.11 -15.06 -21.88
CA ASN A 87 -11.00 -15.80 -21.26
C ASN A 87 -10.16 -14.96 -20.29
N LEU A 88 -10.60 -13.75 -19.91
CA LEU A 88 -9.84 -12.82 -19.05
C LEU A 88 -9.22 -13.50 -17.82
N ALA A 89 -9.99 -14.31 -17.09
CA ALA A 89 -9.50 -15.01 -15.90
C ALA A 89 -8.33 -15.96 -16.20
N ARG A 90 -8.43 -16.73 -17.31
CA ARG A 90 -7.39 -17.66 -17.75
C ARG A 90 -6.15 -16.90 -18.22
N GLU A 91 -6.32 -15.90 -19.09
CA GLU A 91 -5.22 -15.07 -19.59
C GLU A 91 -4.50 -14.33 -18.45
N PHE A 92 -5.23 -13.92 -17.41
CA PHE A 92 -4.66 -13.30 -16.22
C PHE A 92 -3.80 -14.27 -15.42
N VAL A 93 -4.32 -15.47 -15.12
CA VAL A 93 -3.57 -16.48 -14.36
C VAL A 93 -2.32 -16.89 -15.13
N GLU A 94 -2.43 -17.19 -16.42
CA GLU A 94 -1.31 -17.58 -17.28
C GLU A 94 -0.23 -16.49 -17.33
N ALA A 95 -0.62 -15.23 -17.52
CA ALA A 95 0.32 -14.10 -17.50
C ALA A 95 1.00 -13.95 -16.13
N CYS A 96 0.25 -14.07 -15.02
CA CYS A 96 0.82 -14.03 -13.68
C CYS A 96 1.91 -15.10 -13.51
N ARG A 97 1.62 -16.35 -13.90
CA ARG A 97 2.58 -17.46 -13.83
C ARG A 97 3.82 -17.21 -14.68
N LYS A 98 3.65 -16.77 -15.92
CA LYS A 98 4.75 -16.46 -16.84
C LYS A 98 5.72 -15.42 -16.25
N HIS A 99 5.21 -14.48 -15.45
CA HIS A 99 5.99 -13.39 -14.88
C HIS A 99 6.46 -13.60 -13.44
N ASP A 100 6.24 -14.79 -12.86
CA ASP A 100 6.53 -15.10 -11.45
C ASP A 100 5.78 -14.16 -10.48
N ILE A 101 4.50 -13.94 -10.79
CA ILE A 101 3.54 -13.20 -9.98
C ILE A 101 2.48 -14.21 -9.51
N ALA A 102 2.16 -14.19 -8.22
CA ALA A 102 1.09 -15.02 -7.68
C ALA A 102 -0.28 -14.42 -8.05
N PRO A 103 -1.13 -15.14 -8.82
CA PRO A 103 -2.49 -14.72 -9.13
C PRO A 103 -3.38 -14.89 -7.91
N GLY A 104 -4.18 -13.88 -7.67
CA GLY A 104 -5.31 -13.92 -6.75
C GLY A 104 -6.57 -13.38 -7.40
N PHE A 105 -7.70 -13.72 -6.79
CA PHE A 105 -9.01 -13.23 -7.19
C PHE A 105 -9.68 -12.51 -6.03
N LYS A 106 -10.49 -11.51 -6.36
CA LYS A 106 -11.41 -10.86 -5.42
C LYS A 106 -12.84 -11.22 -5.78
N TYR A 107 -13.62 -11.63 -4.79
CA TYR A 107 -15.01 -12.06 -4.96
C TYR A 107 -15.89 -11.45 -3.87
N THR A 108 -16.97 -10.79 -4.26
CA THR A 108 -17.97 -10.28 -3.30
C THR A 108 -18.97 -11.38 -2.94
N LEU A 109 -18.97 -11.79 -1.68
CA LEU A 109 -19.78 -12.89 -1.17
C LEU A 109 -21.22 -12.48 -0.90
N SER A 110 -21.47 -11.43 -0.11
CA SER A 110 -22.80 -11.15 0.46
C SER A 110 -23.48 -9.87 0.00
N TRP A 111 -22.88 -9.13 -0.93
CA TRP A 111 -23.46 -7.93 -1.53
C TRP A 111 -23.47 -8.10 -3.04
N ASP A 112 -24.61 -8.52 -3.59
CA ASP A 112 -24.82 -8.70 -5.03
C ASP A 112 -26.17 -8.10 -5.43
N ASP A 113 -26.12 -6.88 -5.94
CA ASP A 113 -27.29 -6.07 -6.28
C ASP A 113 -28.16 -6.67 -7.39
N TYR A 114 -27.63 -7.65 -8.14
CA TYR A 114 -28.31 -8.30 -9.24
C TYR A 114 -28.93 -9.64 -8.82
N HIS A 115 -28.13 -10.58 -8.31
CA HIS A 115 -28.58 -11.96 -8.07
C HIS A 115 -29.38 -12.11 -6.77
N GLN A 116 -29.02 -11.41 -5.69
CA GLN A 116 -29.70 -11.58 -4.39
C GLN A 116 -31.18 -11.14 -4.40
N LYS A 117 -31.57 -10.30 -5.35
CA LYS A 117 -32.97 -9.88 -5.53
C LYS A 117 -33.81 -10.91 -6.31
N ARG A 118 -33.17 -11.94 -6.85
CA ARG A 118 -33.75 -12.93 -7.79
C ARG A 118 -33.69 -14.37 -7.26
N MET A 119 -33.08 -14.56 -6.10
CA MET A 119 -32.85 -15.86 -5.47
C MET A 119 -33.21 -15.74 -4.00
N SER A 120 -33.66 -16.83 -3.39
CA SER A 120 -33.66 -16.93 -1.93
C SER A 120 -32.23 -16.88 -1.39
N GLU A 121 -32.09 -16.63 -0.09
CA GLU A 121 -30.77 -16.59 0.55
C GLU A 121 -29.99 -17.91 0.36
N GLU A 122 -30.65 -19.05 0.56
CA GLU A 122 -30.02 -20.37 0.40
C GLU A 122 -29.57 -20.62 -1.05
N GLU A 123 -30.44 -20.32 -2.01
CA GLU A 123 -30.11 -20.43 -3.43
C GLU A 123 -28.92 -19.55 -3.81
N TYR A 124 -28.89 -18.32 -3.30
CA TYR A 124 -27.80 -17.38 -3.56
C TYR A 124 -26.45 -17.88 -3.00
N TYR A 125 -26.41 -18.40 -1.77
CA TYR A 125 -25.15 -18.91 -1.23
C TYR A 125 -24.73 -20.24 -1.85
N ALA A 126 -25.67 -21.07 -2.31
CA ALA A 126 -25.35 -22.23 -3.15
C ALA A 126 -24.75 -21.78 -4.49
N PHE A 127 -25.36 -20.79 -5.15
CA PHE A 127 -24.87 -20.14 -6.36
C PHE A 127 -23.46 -19.56 -6.15
N ALA A 128 -23.23 -18.82 -5.07
CA ALA A 128 -21.93 -18.23 -4.77
C ALA A 128 -20.84 -19.30 -4.54
N ASN A 129 -21.17 -20.36 -3.80
CA ASN A 129 -20.24 -21.49 -3.61
C ASN A 129 -19.92 -22.21 -4.92
N ASN A 130 -20.90 -22.35 -5.82
CA ASN A 130 -20.71 -22.93 -7.13
C ASN A 130 -19.80 -22.06 -8.02
N GLN A 131 -19.93 -20.74 -7.96
CA GLN A 131 -19.00 -19.82 -8.63
C GLN A 131 -17.58 -19.91 -8.06
N LEU A 132 -17.44 -20.03 -6.74
CA LEU A 132 -16.14 -20.26 -6.12
C LEU A 132 -15.50 -21.57 -6.59
N ARG A 133 -16.30 -22.62 -6.87
CA ARG A 133 -15.82 -23.87 -7.47
C ARG A 133 -15.23 -23.61 -8.85
N GLU A 134 -15.96 -22.93 -9.75
CA GLU A 134 -15.44 -22.59 -11.10
C GLU A 134 -14.11 -21.85 -11.03
N LEU A 135 -14.05 -20.80 -10.20
CA LEU A 135 -12.85 -19.98 -10.05
C LEU A 135 -11.63 -20.78 -9.57
N LEU A 136 -11.85 -21.84 -8.79
CA LEU A 136 -10.80 -22.67 -8.19
C LEU A 136 -10.55 -23.99 -8.93
N THR A 137 -11.36 -24.37 -9.92
CA THR A 137 -11.12 -25.58 -10.73
C THR A 137 -10.69 -25.27 -12.15
N ASP A 138 -11.21 -24.20 -12.75
CA ASP A 138 -11.15 -24.04 -14.20
C ASP A 138 -9.94 -23.21 -14.66
N PHE A 139 -9.38 -22.39 -13.75
CA PHE A 139 -8.27 -21.48 -14.03
C PHE A 139 -6.93 -21.93 -13.43
N GLY A 140 -6.88 -23.14 -12.88
CA GLY A 140 -5.70 -23.70 -12.24
C GLY A 140 -5.49 -23.19 -10.81
N ARG A 141 -4.25 -23.28 -10.32
CA ARG A 141 -3.91 -22.87 -8.95
C ARG A 141 -4.11 -21.36 -8.78
N ILE A 142 -4.76 -20.94 -7.70
CA ILE A 142 -4.95 -19.56 -7.27
C ILE A 142 -4.26 -19.40 -5.90
N ASP A 143 -3.41 -18.39 -5.75
CA ASP A 143 -2.60 -18.21 -4.54
C ASP A 143 -3.35 -17.46 -3.43
N LEU A 144 -4.17 -16.47 -3.81
CA LEU A 144 -4.91 -15.63 -2.89
C LEU A 144 -6.37 -15.48 -3.31
N LEU A 145 -7.28 -15.53 -2.35
CA LEU A 145 -8.68 -15.20 -2.54
C LEU A 145 -9.12 -14.13 -1.55
N TRP A 146 -9.44 -12.96 -2.06
CA TRP A 146 -10.00 -11.87 -1.27
C TRP A 146 -11.53 -11.93 -1.30
N MET A 147 -12.10 -12.29 -0.15
CA MET A 147 -13.55 -12.31 0.09
C MET A 147 -14.02 -10.94 0.60
N GLU A 148 -14.73 -10.21 -0.25
CA GLU A 148 -15.38 -8.95 0.12
C GLU A 148 -16.83 -9.20 0.56
N ALA A 149 -17.35 -8.33 1.43
CA ALA A 149 -18.68 -8.48 2.03
C ALA A 149 -18.83 -9.90 2.59
N ALA A 150 -17.90 -10.29 3.48
CA ALA A 150 -17.74 -11.65 3.95
C ALA A 150 -18.73 -12.00 5.08
N HIS A 151 -20.00 -11.64 4.93
CA HIS A 151 -21.04 -11.85 5.93
C HIS A 151 -22.16 -12.77 5.43
N PRO A 152 -22.96 -13.37 6.32
CA PRO A 152 -22.66 -13.55 7.73
C PRO A 152 -21.54 -14.62 7.93
N PRO A 153 -20.93 -14.71 9.13
CA PRO A 153 -19.76 -15.55 9.38
C PRO A 153 -19.92 -17.04 9.03
N GLU A 154 -21.13 -17.59 9.15
CA GLU A 154 -21.45 -18.98 8.78
C GLU A 154 -21.36 -19.22 7.27
N ARG A 155 -21.77 -18.24 6.45
CA ARG A 155 -21.64 -18.31 4.99
C ARG A 155 -20.20 -18.12 4.55
N MET A 156 -19.47 -17.26 5.25
CA MET A 156 -18.02 -17.14 5.05
C MET A 156 -17.27 -18.43 5.44
N GLN A 157 -17.67 -19.10 6.53
CA GLN A 157 -17.12 -20.41 6.89
C GLN A 157 -17.44 -21.48 5.83
N GLN A 158 -18.66 -21.49 5.29
CA GLN A 158 -19.02 -22.39 4.19
C GLN A 158 -18.14 -22.14 2.95
N ALA A 159 -17.96 -20.88 2.56
CA ALA A 159 -17.09 -20.50 1.46
C ALA A 159 -15.63 -20.91 1.73
N TYR A 160 -15.11 -20.65 2.93
CA TYR A 160 -13.76 -21.05 3.34
C TYR A 160 -13.57 -22.58 3.26
N ASN A 161 -14.55 -23.36 3.72
CA ASN A 161 -14.51 -24.81 3.63
C ASN A 161 -14.49 -25.28 2.16
N THR A 162 -15.29 -24.66 1.29
CA THR A 162 -15.24 -24.92 -0.16
C THR A 162 -13.86 -24.61 -0.73
N ILE A 163 -13.30 -23.44 -0.45
CA ILE A 163 -11.99 -23.01 -0.94
C ILE A 163 -10.90 -23.97 -0.50
N LYS A 164 -10.81 -24.28 0.80
CA LYS A 164 -9.79 -25.16 1.37
C LYS A 164 -9.93 -26.62 0.93
N SER A 165 -11.15 -27.07 0.62
CA SER A 165 -11.35 -28.41 0.07
C SER A 165 -10.81 -28.57 -1.35
N LEU A 166 -10.79 -27.50 -2.15
CA LEU A 166 -10.34 -27.51 -3.54
C LEU A 166 -8.85 -27.15 -3.65
N GLN A 167 -8.45 -26.09 -2.93
CA GLN A 167 -7.10 -25.55 -2.95
C GLN A 167 -6.65 -25.21 -1.52
N PRO A 168 -6.12 -26.17 -0.75
CA PRO A 168 -5.72 -25.95 0.64
C PRO A 168 -4.65 -24.85 0.81
N ASP A 169 -3.82 -24.66 -0.21
CA ASP A 169 -2.76 -23.65 -0.27
C ASP A 169 -3.23 -22.26 -0.73
N CYS A 170 -4.50 -22.09 -1.10
CA CYS A 170 -5.05 -20.78 -1.46
C CYS A 170 -5.30 -19.97 -0.18
N LEU A 171 -4.59 -18.86 0.02
CA LEU A 171 -4.75 -18.01 1.21
C LEU A 171 -6.00 -17.14 1.06
N VAL A 172 -6.83 -17.11 2.10
CA VAL A 172 -8.08 -16.35 2.10
C VAL A 172 -7.93 -15.09 2.95
N SER A 173 -8.22 -13.91 2.40
CA SER A 173 -8.53 -12.72 3.19
C SER A 173 -10.05 -12.52 3.22
N ALA A 174 -10.58 -12.02 4.34
CA ALA A 174 -12.02 -11.78 4.49
C ALA A 174 -12.27 -10.40 5.10
N HIS A 175 -13.01 -9.56 4.38
CA HIS A 175 -13.33 -8.21 4.81
C HIS A 175 -14.78 -8.12 5.36
N GLY A 176 -14.90 -7.83 6.66
CA GLY A 176 -16.18 -7.76 7.39
C GLY A 176 -16.49 -6.40 8.04
N GLY A 177 -15.68 -5.37 7.82
CA GLY A 177 -16.04 -3.99 8.18
C GLY A 177 -15.69 -3.50 9.59
N ASN A 178 -15.22 -4.35 10.51
CA ASN A 178 -14.76 -3.92 11.84
C ASN A 178 -13.27 -4.14 12.04
N TYR A 179 -12.54 -3.07 12.36
CA TYR A 179 -11.14 -3.15 12.78
C TYR A 179 -11.05 -3.71 14.20
N ASN A 180 -10.30 -4.80 14.35
CA ASN A 180 -9.92 -5.35 15.64
C ASN A 180 -8.52 -5.96 15.54
N PRO A 181 -7.49 -5.39 16.19
CA PRO A 181 -6.12 -5.86 16.05
C PRO A 181 -5.84 -7.23 16.69
N ALA A 182 -6.74 -7.75 17.52
CA ALA A 182 -6.53 -9.01 18.26
C ALA A 182 -7.48 -10.14 17.83
N LYS A 183 -8.61 -9.83 17.19
CA LYS A 183 -9.68 -10.79 16.89
C LYS A 183 -10.06 -10.76 15.41
N LEU A 184 -10.47 -11.91 14.89
CA LEU A 184 -11.16 -12.03 13.62
C LEU A 184 -12.67 -12.17 13.84
N ASP A 185 -13.46 -11.47 13.03
CA ASP A 185 -14.91 -11.67 12.95
C ASP A 185 -15.26 -12.82 12.00
N ASN A 186 -14.47 -12.99 10.94
CA ASN A 186 -14.64 -14.01 9.91
C ASN A 186 -13.40 -14.90 9.81
N VAL A 187 -13.60 -16.16 9.38
CA VAL A 187 -12.47 -17.05 9.10
C VAL A 187 -11.66 -16.51 7.92
N ALA A 188 -10.33 -16.47 8.09
CA ALA A 188 -9.37 -15.98 7.12
C ALA A 188 -7.96 -16.51 7.45
N ASP A 189 -7.08 -16.53 6.48
CA ASP A 189 -5.64 -16.79 6.63
C ASP A 189 -4.82 -15.50 6.66
N ILE A 190 -5.35 -14.40 6.11
CA ILE A 190 -4.71 -13.08 6.06
C ILE A 190 -5.64 -12.06 6.71
N TYR A 191 -5.09 -11.22 7.58
CA TYR A 191 -5.81 -10.11 8.17
C TYR A 191 -5.71 -8.88 7.29
N GLN A 192 -6.85 -8.41 6.80
CA GLN A 192 -6.94 -7.27 5.90
C GLN A 192 -7.93 -6.25 6.46
N PRO A 193 -7.48 -5.30 7.30
CA PRO A 193 -8.35 -4.35 7.97
C PRO A 193 -8.81 -3.18 7.10
N SER A 194 -8.75 -3.26 5.77
CA SER A 194 -8.87 -2.09 4.88
C SER A 194 -7.75 -1.09 5.17
N ASP A 195 -8.09 0.16 5.52
CA ASP A 195 -7.21 1.33 5.42
C ASP A 195 -6.28 1.50 6.62
N PHE A 196 -6.26 0.54 7.53
CA PHE A 196 -5.38 0.57 8.70
C PHE A 196 -4.00 0.03 8.35
N VAL A 197 -2.99 0.80 8.75
CA VAL A 197 -1.59 0.37 8.75
C VAL A 197 -1.22 -0.16 10.13
N PRO A 198 -0.25 -1.08 10.23
CA PRO A 198 0.31 -1.49 11.52
C PRO A 198 0.78 -0.31 12.37
N GLU A 199 0.76 -0.48 13.69
CA GLU A 199 1.34 0.47 14.64
C GLU A 199 2.86 0.62 14.42
N PRO A 200 3.48 1.75 14.84
CA PRO A 200 4.91 2.00 14.64
C PRO A 200 5.83 0.90 15.19
N GLU A 201 5.43 0.23 16.27
CA GLU A 201 6.16 -0.86 16.92
C GLU A 201 6.08 -2.18 16.12
N GLY A 202 5.18 -2.26 15.13
CA GLY A 202 4.95 -3.44 14.31
C GLY A 202 3.55 -4.03 14.48
N HIS A 203 3.19 -4.97 13.60
CA HIS A 203 1.98 -5.78 13.78
C HIS A 203 2.29 -7.09 14.50
N SER A 204 1.34 -7.57 15.31
CA SER A 204 1.30 -8.96 15.78
C SER A 204 0.55 -9.82 14.75
N PRO A 205 1.13 -10.94 14.27
CA PRO A 205 0.42 -11.88 13.41
C PRO A 205 -0.53 -12.79 14.19
N TRP A 206 -0.51 -12.75 15.53
CA TRP A 206 -1.32 -13.65 16.34
C TRP A 206 -2.71 -13.09 16.60
N ARG A 207 -3.75 -13.87 16.25
CA ARG A 207 -5.15 -13.46 16.38
C ARG A 207 -6.02 -14.55 16.96
N THR A 208 -7.08 -14.15 17.65
CA THR A 208 -8.09 -15.07 18.17
C THR A 208 -9.29 -15.16 17.22
N TYR A 209 -9.71 -16.39 16.92
CA TYR A 209 -10.97 -16.71 16.24
C TYR A 209 -11.63 -17.90 16.94
N ARG A 210 -12.93 -17.81 17.26
CA ARG A 210 -13.69 -18.85 18.00
C ARG A 210 -12.91 -19.41 19.23
N SER A 211 -12.36 -18.51 20.05
CA SER A 211 -11.59 -18.84 21.28
C SER A 211 -10.26 -19.58 21.09
N LYS A 212 -9.79 -19.76 19.85
CA LYS A 212 -8.48 -20.33 19.52
C LYS A 212 -7.56 -19.26 18.92
N ARG A 213 -6.26 -19.46 19.06
CA ARG A 213 -5.22 -18.53 18.58
C ARG A 213 -4.59 -19.07 17.29
N TYR A 214 -4.48 -18.22 16.28
CA TYR A 214 -3.98 -18.55 14.94
C TYR A 214 -2.88 -17.59 14.50
N TYR A 215 -2.06 -18.04 13.56
CA TYR A 215 -1.05 -17.21 12.89
C TYR A 215 -1.65 -16.63 11.61
N ILE A 216 -1.93 -15.33 11.63
CA ILE A 216 -2.64 -14.58 10.60
C ILE A 216 -1.81 -13.32 10.25
N PRO A 217 -0.96 -13.37 9.21
CA PRO A 217 -0.19 -12.21 8.77
C PRO A 217 -1.09 -11.04 8.35
N TRP A 218 -0.53 -9.84 8.37
CA TRP A 218 -1.23 -8.61 8.01
C TRP A 218 -0.99 -8.22 6.55
N GLU A 219 -2.06 -7.87 5.85
CA GLU A 219 -2.04 -7.16 4.58
C GLU A 219 -2.70 -5.79 4.72
N ALA A 220 -1.93 -4.72 4.55
CA ALA A 220 -2.42 -3.36 4.66
C ALA A 220 -2.83 -2.87 3.28
N PHE A 221 -4.04 -2.32 3.20
CA PHE A 221 -4.55 -1.77 1.96
C PHE A 221 -4.05 -0.32 1.76
N VAL A 222 -3.47 -0.05 0.59
CA VAL A 222 -2.96 1.26 0.22
C VAL A 222 -3.83 1.80 -0.91
N ILE A 223 -4.81 2.63 -0.54
CA ILE A 223 -5.77 3.22 -1.47
C ILE A 223 -5.13 4.33 -2.31
N ARG A 224 -5.48 4.34 -3.60
CA ARG A 224 -5.07 5.32 -4.61
C ARG A 224 -6.23 6.15 -5.21
N ARG A 225 -7.42 6.20 -4.59
CA ARG A 225 -8.64 6.53 -5.36
C ARG A 225 -8.59 7.90 -6.07
N PHE A 226 -8.80 7.80 -7.38
CA PHE A 226 -8.99 8.82 -8.41
C PHE A 226 -10.43 9.38 -8.41
N LYS A 227 -10.54 10.63 -7.95
CA LYS A 227 -11.34 11.75 -8.49
C LYS A 227 -11.01 12.94 -7.58
N GLY A 228 -10.04 13.77 -7.98
CA GLY A 228 -9.55 14.92 -7.21
C GLY A 228 -8.31 14.61 -6.34
N ASP A 229 -7.20 14.29 -6.99
CA ASP A 229 -5.84 14.15 -6.43
C ASP A 229 -5.44 12.80 -5.79
N SER A 230 -4.38 12.20 -6.37
CA SER A 230 -3.68 11.03 -5.82
C SER A 230 -2.49 11.50 -4.96
N PRO A 231 -2.13 10.80 -3.87
CA PRO A 231 -0.89 11.08 -3.17
C PRO A 231 0.31 10.93 -4.13
N PRO A 232 1.33 11.81 -4.04
CA PRO A 232 2.51 11.72 -4.89
C PRO A 232 3.16 10.32 -4.82
N PRO A 233 3.76 9.80 -5.91
CA PRO A 233 4.39 8.47 -5.91
C PRO A 233 5.40 8.26 -4.76
N LYS A 234 6.11 9.31 -4.35
CA LYS A 234 7.05 9.29 -3.21
C LYS A 234 6.36 9.05 -1.86
N VAL A 235 5.15 9.56 -1.68
CA VAL A 235 4.32 9.33 -0.49
C VAL A 235 3.85 7.88 -0.43
N LEU A 236 3.36 7.36 -1.56
CA LEU A 236 2.94 5.97 -1.66
C LEU A 236 4.10 5.01 -1.39
N ALA A 237 5.29 5.31 -1.94
CA ALA A 237 6.51 4.56 -1.67
C ALA A 237 6.88 4.57 -0.18
N ALA A 238 6.88 5.73 0.48
CA ALA A 238 7.17 5.83 1.90
C ALA A 238 6.17 5.05 2.77
N LEU A 239 4.88 5.14 2.44
CA LEU A 239 3.83 4.40 3.13
C LEU A 239 4.02 2.89 3.01
N CYS A 240 4.26 2.39 1.81
CA CYS A 240 4.51 0.96 1.59
C CYS A 240 5.79 0.50 2.29
N HIS A 241 6.84 1.32 2.28
CA HIS A 241 8.08 1.04 3.01
C HIS A 241 7.83 0.89 4.52
N GLU A 242 7.03 1.78 5.11
CA GLU A 242 6.69 1.74 6.53
C GLU A 242 5.83 0.52 6.89
N ILE A 243 4.84 0.17 6.07
CA ILE A 243 4.02 -1.04 6.24
C ILE A 243 4.91 -2.29 6.30
N ILE A 244 5.86 -2.40 5.37
CA ILE A 244 6.77 -3.56 5.28
C ILE A 244 7.74 -3.60 6.44
N LYS A 245 8.28 -2.46 6.85
CA LYS A 245 9.15 -2.36 8.01
C LYS A 245 8.44 -2.80 9.30
N ARG A 246 7.12 -2.60 9.37
CA ARG A 246 6.25 -3.06 10.48
C ARG A 246 5.79 -4.52 10.32
N GLY A 247 6.34 -5.23 9.34
CA GLY A 247 6.16 -6.67 9.11
C GLY A 247 4.97 -7.05 8.23
N ALA A 248 4.17 -6.11 7.75
CA ALA A 248 2.98 -6.41 6.94
C ALA A 248 3.28 -6.41 5.43
N CYS A 249 2.40 -7.03 4.65
CA CYS A 249 2.38 -6.85 3.19
C CYS A 249 1.57 -5.60 2.82
N ALA A 250 1.95 -4.92 1.75
CA ALA A 250 1.23 -3.77 1.19
C ALA A 250 0.50 -4.19 -0.09
N LEU A 251 -0.81 -4.01 -0.11
CA LEU A 251 -1.67 -4.21 -1.28
C LEU A 251 -2.07 -2.86 -1.85
N ILE A 252 -1.60 -2.54 -3.06
CA ILE A 252 -1.88 -1.26 -3.71
C ILE A 252 -3.10 -1.40 -4.61
N LEU A 253 -4.05 -0.48 -4.52
CA LEU A 253 -5.17 -0.40 -5.46
C LEU A 253 -4.78 0.31 -6.74
N GLU A 254 -5.12 -0.29 -7.88
CA GLU A 254 -5.17 0.38 -9.17
C GLU A 254 -6.56 0.24 -9.81
N LEU A 255 -7.18 1.38 -10.11
CA LEU A 255 -8.40 1.45 -10.90
C LEU A 255 -8.04 1.62 -12.37
N THR A 256 -8.53 0.72 -13.21
CA THR A 256 -8.19 0.75 -14.63
C THR A 256 -9.42 1.02 -15.45
N GLU A 257 -9.37 2.12 -16.19
CA GLU A 257 -10.39 2.47 -17.17
C GLU A 257 -10.18 1.65 -18.45
N GLY A 258 -10.71 0.43 -18.46
CA GLY A 258 -10.67 -0.46 -19.61
C GLY A 258 -9.51 -1.45 -19.62
N GLY A 259 -9.24 -2.03 -20.79
CA GLY A 259 -8.29 -3.13 -20.94
C GLY A 259 -6.80 -2.77 -20.93
N PHE A 260 -6.47 -1.48 -20.89
CA PHE A 260 -5.10 -0.96 -20.81
C PHE A 260 -4.97 -0.01 -19.63
N MET A 261 -3.83 -0.07 -18.94
CA MET A 261 -3.49 0.95 -17.95
C MET A 261 -3.13 2.24 -18.65
N ALA A 262 -3.78 3.35 -18.26
CA ALA A 262 -3.44 4.66 -18.81
C ALA A 262 -1.98 5.04 -18.46
N GLU A 263 -1.37 5.90 -19.28
CA GLU A 263 0.07 6.22 -19.17
C GLU A 263 0.43 6.89 -17.84
N GLU A 264 -0.42 7.77 -17.31
CA GLU A 264 -0.16 8.41 -16.02
C GLU A 264 -0.15 7.39 -14.86
N PRO A 265 -1.17 6.50 -14.70
CA PRO A 265 -1.12 5.45 -13.69
C PRO A 265 0.12 4.57 -13.76
N LYS A 266 0.51 4.16 -14.97
CA LYS A 266 1.75 3.42 -15.24
C LYS A 266 3.01 4.19 -14.84
N ALA A 267 3.11 5.46 -15.22
CA ALA A 267 4.25 6.32 -14.86
C ALA A 267 4.35 6.52 -13.34
N ASN A 268 3.22 6.60 -12.63
CA ASN A 268 3.19 6.71 -11.17
C ASN A 268 3.68 5.44 -10.48
N LEU A 269 3.28 4.26 -10.96
CA LEU A 269 3.79 2.99 -10.45
C LEU A 269 5.31 2.86 -10.65
N LEU A 270 5.81 3.27 -11.83
CA LEU A 270 7.25 3.26 -12.12
C LEU A 270 8.02 4.20 -11.18
N ARG A 271 7.56 5.46 -11.03
CA ARG A 271 8.16 6.44 -10.11
C ARG A 271 8.12 5.97 -8.67
N MET A 272 7.01 5.41 -8.21
CA MET A 272 6.89 4.82 -6.87
C MET A 272 7.92 3.71 -6.67
N SER A 273 8.11 2.85 -7.66
CA SER A 273 9.09 1.76 -7.61
C SER A 273 10.54 2.27 -7.53
N GLU A 274 10.87 3.35 -8.23
CA GLU A 274 12.17 4.03 -8.12
C GLU A 274 12.42 4.51 -6.69
N PHE A 275 11.46 5.24 -6.10
CA PHE A 275 11.57 5.70 -4.71
C PHE A 275 11.67 4.55 -3.70
N LEU A 276 10.93 3.46 -3.91
CA LEU A 276 11.04 2.27 -3.05
C LEU A 276 12.44 1.66 -3.09
N ARG A 277 13.08 1.59 -4.27
CA ARG A 277 14.46 1.11 -4.41
C ARG A 277 15.45 2.03 -3.69
N GLU A 278 15.27 3.34 -3.82
CA GLU A 278 16.11 4.33 -3.11
C GLU A 278 16.02 4.18 -1.59
N LEU A 279 14.80 4.05 -1.05
CA LEU A 279 14.58 3.86 0.38
C LEU A 279 15.22 2.57 0.90
N GLN A 280 15.10 1.47 0.14
CA GLN A 280 15.74 0.21 0.47
C GLN A 280 17.26 0.32 0.48
N ALA A 281 17.85 0.94 -0.55
CA ALA A 281 19.30 1.16 -0.64
C ALA A 281 19.82 2.09 0.47
N ALA A 282 19.06 3.12 0.85
CA ALA A 282 19.40 4.00 1.97
C ALA A 282 19.38 3.23 3.31
N GLY A 283 18.36 2.40 3.53
CA GLY A 283 18.27 1.53 4.70
C GLY A 283 19.43 0.55 4.82
N GLN A 284 19.82 -0.10 3.71
CA GLN A 284 20.97 -1.01 3.67
C GLN A 284 22.29 -0.29 3.97
N ARG A 285 22.53 0.89 3.40
CA ARG A 285 23.70 1.72 3.70
C ARG A 285 23.76 2.09 5.19
N ARG A 286 22.63 2.43 5.80
CA ARG A 286 22.55 2.73 7.24
C ARG A 286 22.83 1.50 8.11
N ALA A 287 22.33 0.33 7.73
CA ALA A 287 22.60 -0.93 8.43
C ALA A 287 24.08 -1.32 8.36
N ALA A 288 24.69 -1.24 7.17
CA ALA A 288 26.11 -1.49 6.97
C ALA A 288 26.98 -0.53 7.82
N ARG A 289 26.67 0.78 7.81
CA ARG A 289 27.35 1.77 8.65
C ARG A 289 27.24 1.46 10.15
N ARG A 290 26.07 1.02 10.62
CA ARG A 290 25.88 0.60 12.03
C ARG A 290 26.71 -0.64 12.38
N GLU A 291 26.85 -1.58 11.45
CA GLU A 291 27.69 -2.76 11.64
C GLU A 291 29.19 -2.39 11.67
N THR A 292 29.63 -1.49 10.81
CA THR A 292 31.00 -0.93 10.82
C THR A 292 31.29 -0.15 12.10
N ALA A 293 30.35 0.71 12.54
CA ALA A 293 30.45 1.43 13.80
C ALA A 293 30.49 0.47 15.02
N ARG A 294 29.73 -0.64 14.97
CA ARG A 294 29.76 -1.70 16.01
C ARG A 294 31.09 -2.47 16.04
N LYS A 295 31.84 -2.49 14.93
CA LYS A 295 33.19 -3.07 14.81
C LYS A 295 34.31 -2.08 15.16
N GLY A 296 33.99 -0.86 15.61
CA GLY A 296 34.97 0.10 16.13
C GLY A 296 35.64 1.00 15.08
N GLU A 297 35.19 0.96 13.82
CA GLU A 297 35.73 1.79 12.74
C GLU A 297 34.77 2.96 12.42
N PHE A 298 34.95 4.08 13.12
CA PHE A 298 34.36 5.42 12.88
C PHE A 298 32.82 5.61 12.86
N VAL A 299 32.43 6.86 13.15
CA VAL A 299 31.08 7.34 13.54
C VAL A 299 30.52 8.37 12.54
N GLU A 300 29.20 8.26 12.33
CA GLU A 300 28.19 9.19 11.77
C GLU A 300 28.22 9.79 10.35
N ALA A 301 27.09 9.62 9.66
CA ALA A 301 26.23 10.70 9.13
C ALA A 301 24.91 10.07 8.64
N SER A 302 23.76 10.52 9.18
CA SER A 302 22.43 10.05 8.80
C SER A 302 21.60 11.15 8.13
N GLY A 303 21.00 10.83 6.98
CA GLY A 303 19.90 11.57 6.34
C GLY A 303 19.58 10.97 4.96
N PRO A 304 18.46 11.31 4.29
CA PRO A 304 17.19 11.92 4.73
C PRO A 304 15.98 11.02 4.36
N PHE A 305 14.74 11.54 4.48
CA PHE A 305 13.46 11.14 3.84
C PHE A 305 12.29 10.99 4.82
N VAL A 306 11.86 12.14 5.36
CA VAL A 306 10.52 12.35 5.94
C VAL A 306 9.70 13.36 5.08
N ASP A 307 10.35 14.06 4.15
CA ASP A 307 9.81 15.25 3.45
C ASP A 307 8.70 15.01 2.42
N ALA A 308 8.33 13.78 2.08
CA ALA A 308 7.38 13.55 1.00
C ALA A 308 5.91 13.80 1.40
N TYR A 309 5.58 13.58 2.68
CA TYR A 309 4.19 13.48 3.14
C TYR A 309 3.57 14.85 3.50
N ALA A 310 4.39 15.86 3.79
CA ALA A 310 3.94 17.16 4.29
C ALA A 310 3.34 18.09 3.21
N THR A 311 3.76 17.98 1.95
CA THR A 311 3.37 18.91 0.88
C THR A 311 1.93 18.73 0.40
N TYR A 312 1.38 17.52 0.44
CA TYR A 312 0.05 17.22 -0.12
C TYR A 312 -1.13 17.75 0.73
N ARG A 313 -0.90 18.08 2.01
CA ARG A 313 -1.99 18.35 2.96
C ARG A 313 -2.44 19.81 3.06
N LYS A 314 -1.74 20.75 2.42
CA LYS A 314 -2.05 22.18 2.58
C LYS A 314 -3.18 22.67 1.67
N GLU A 315 -3.59 21.89 0.65
CA GLU A 315 -4.48 22.40 -0.41
C GLU A 315 -5.96 21.96 -0.33
N GLU A 316 -6.33 20.79 0.23
CA GLU A 316 -7.66 20.22 -0.09
C GLU A 316 -8.67 20.01 1.07
N GLY A 317 -8.36 20.31 2.34
CA GLY A 317 -9.41 20.40 3.38
C GLY A 317 -10.32 19.17 3.64
N ILE A 318 -9.97 17.97 3.18
CA ILE A 318 -10.83 16.77 3.29
C ILE A 318 -10.65 16.05 4.65
N ILE A 319 -11.74 15.95 5.42
CA ILE A 319 -11.79 15.30 6.74
C ILE A 319 -12.17 13.81 6.58
N TRP A 320 -11.22 12.91 6.82
CA TRP A 320 -11.51 11.49 7.09
C TRP A 320 -11.39 11.20 8.59
N ARG A 321 -12.35 10.46 9.16
CA ARG A 321 -12.32 10.03 10.56
C ARG A 321 -11.16 9.05 10.79
N ARG A 322 -10.02 9.57 11.30
CA ARG A 322 -8.82 8.79 11.70
C ARG A 322 -8.75 8.58 13.22
N ASN A 323 -8.14 7.45 13.63
CA ASN A 323 -7.79 7.15 15.02
C ASN A 323 -6.60 8.00 15.51
N GLU A 324 -6.39 8.02 16.83
CA GLU A 324 -5.56 8.97 17.57
C GLU A 324 -4.06 8.86 17.29
N THR A 325 -3.55 7.66 17.00
CA THR A 325 -2.14 7.44 16.62
C THR A 325 -1.78 8.14 15.30
N GLN A 326 -2.69 8.10 14.32
CA GLN A 326 -2.51 8.81 13.04
C GLN A 326 -2.61 10.33 13.17
N ARG A 327 -3.28 10.85 14.21
CA ARG A 327 -3.30 12.28 14.54
C ARG A 327 -2.02 12.69 15.26
N LYS A 328 -1.54 11.90 16.22
CA LYS A 328 -0.38 12.25 17.04
C LYS A 328 0.91 12.32 16.21
N ILE A 329 1.11 11.35 15.32
CA ILE A 329 2.21 11.37 14.33
C ILE A 329 2.05 12.54 13.35
N ALA A 330 0.83 12.97 13.02
CA ALA A 330 0.63 14.13 12.15
C ALA A 330 0.91 15.47 12.87
N THR A 331 0.51 15.61 14.12
CA THR A 331 0.60 16.87 14.88
C THR A 331 2.04 17.18 15.32
N GLU A 332 2.78 16.18 15.81
CA GLU A 332 4.17 16.37 16.25
C GLU A 332 5.10 16.72 15.08
N TYR A 333 4.79 16.23 13.87
CA TYR A 333 5.56 16.54 12.66
C TYR A 333 5.17 17.89 12.03
N CYS A 334 3.90 18.33 12.12
CA CYS A 334 3.45 19.65 11.65
C CYS A 334 4.09 20.81 12.42
N ALA A 335 4.30 20.65 13.74
CA ALA A 335 4.94 21.67 14.56
C ALA A 335 6.42 21.88 14.19
N ARG A 336 7.11 20.80 13.80
CA ARG A 336 8.52 20.84 13.39
C ARG A 336 8.72 21.56 12.07
N TRP A 337 7.87 21.29 11.09
CA TRP A 337 7.93 21.90 9.77
C TRP A 337 7.63 23.41 9.78
N ALA A 338 6.70 23.87 10.61
CA ALA A 338 6.40 25.30 10.74
C ALA A 338 7.60 26.11 11.28
N ALA A 339 8.40 25.51 12.16
CA ALA A 339 9.64 26.12 12.65
C ALA A 339 10.76 26.10 11.59
N GLU A 340 10.85 25.03 10.80
CA GLU A 340 11.84 24.87 9.72
C GLU A 340 11.62 25.89 8.58
N GLU A 341 10.38 26.07 8.11
CA GLU A 341 10.05 27.07 7.07
C GLU A 341 10.26 28.50 7.57
N ALA A 342 9.90 28.79 8.82
CA ALA A 342 10.12 30.10 9.42
C ALA A 342 11.62 30.44 9.54
N LEU A 343 12.48 29.43 9.72
CA LEU A 343 13.94 29.60 9.74
C LEU A 343 14.49 29.84 8.32
N LEU A 344 14.03 29.08 7.33
CA LEU A 344 14.44 29.27 5.94
C LEU A 344 14.05 30.65 5.41
N GLU A 345 12.86 31.15 5.73
CA GLU A 345 12.41 32.49 5.33
C GLU A 345 13.32 33.59 5.94
N LYS A 346 13.80 33.39 7.17
CA LYS A 346 14.76 34.30 7.82
C LYS A 346 16.14 34.22 7.19
N LEU A 347 16.61 33.02 6.83
CA LEU A 347 17.89 32.80 6.16
C LEU A 347 17.91 33.35 4.73
N GLU A 348 16.80 33.27 3.99
CA GLU A 348 16.70 33.81 2.63
C GLU A 348 16.91 35.32 2.58
N ARG A 349 16.57 36.03 3.66
CA ARG A 349 16.78 37.48 3.81
C ARG A 349 18.18 37.85 4.31
N LEU A 350 19.03 36.87 4.59
CA LEU A 350 20.34 37.08 5.19
C LEU A 350 21.33 37.64 4.16
N LYS A 351 21.97 38.75 4.50
CA LYS A 351 23.00 39.39 3.67
C LYS A 351 24.38 38.81 3.98
N LEU A 352 25.00 38.20 2.99
CA LEU A 352 26.36 37.65 3.04
C LEU A 352 27.40 38.76 3.11
N SER A 353 28.62 38.41 3.54
CA SER A 353 29.75 39.31 3.76
C SER A 353 30.27 39.93 2.46
N ASP A 354 30.06 39.27 1.32
CA ASP A 354 30.34 39.80 -0.02
C ASP A 354 29.24 40.72 -0.56
N GLY A 355 28.18 40.95 0.23
CA GLY A 355 27.08 41.84 -0.10
C GLY A 355 25.89 41.17 -0.79
N ARG A 356 26.01 39.90 -1.22
CA ARG A 356 24.90 39.15 -1.83
C ARG A 356 23.84 38.79 -0.80
N ILE A 357 22.61 38.60 -1.26
CA ILE A 357 21.52 38.06 -0.43
C ILE A 357 21.51 36.54 -0.60
N LEU A 358 21.43 35.79 0.50
CA LEU A 358 21.51 34.34 0.46
C LEU A 358 20.37 33.73 -0.36
N GLY A 359 19.14 34.24 -0.25
CA GLY A 359 18.01 33.80 -1.05
C GLY A 359 18.22 33.98 -2.56
N GLU A 360 18.82 35.10 -2.98
CA GLU A 360 19.15 35.36 -4.39
C GLU A 360 20.27 34.43 -4.87
N THR A 361 21.28 34.20 -4.03
CA THR A 361 22.39 33.29 -4.33
C THR A 361 21.89 31.84 -4.47
N MET A 362 20.98 31.40 -3.60
CA MET A 362 20.34 30.09 -3.73
C MET A 362 19.45 29.97 -4.99
N ALA A 363 18.90 31.08 -5.48
CA ALA A 363 18.10 31.08 -6.70
C ALA A 363 18.96 30.91 -7.95
N THR A 364 20.15 31.49 -7.97
CA THR A 364 21.08 31.44 -9.11
C THR A 364 22.08 30.29 -9.05
N GLU A 365 22.33 29.73 -7.86
CA GLU A 365 23.31 28.67 -7.62
C GLU A 365 22.65 27.44 -6.95
N PRO A 366 22.14 26.48 -7.75
CA PRO A 366 21.42 25.30 -7.24
C PRO A 366 22.23 24.43 -6.27
N ALA A 367 23.56 24.42 -6.42
CA ALA A 367 24.47 23.71 -5.52
C ALA A 367 24.46 24.31 -4.10
N VAL A 368 24.49 25.63 -3.99
CA VAL A 368 24.41 26.38 -2.73
C VAL A 368 23.04 26.18 -2.07
N ARG A 369 21.96 26.25 -2.85
CA ARG A 369 20.60 25.95 -2.36
C ARG A 369 20.47 24.55 -1.77
N THR A 370 21.04 23.57 -2.47
CA THR A 370 21.01 22.17 -2.04
C THR A 370 21.81 21.97 -0.76
N LEU A 371 22.98 22.62 -0.67
CA LEU A 371 23.86 22.58 0.50
C LEU A 371 23.21 23.22 1.73
N VAL A 372 22.72 24.46 1.60
CA VAL A 372 22.07 25.20 2.70
C VAL A 372 20.85 24.45 3.23
N ARG A 373 20.00 23.92 2.34
CA ARG A 373 18.85 23.11 2.75
C ARG A 373 19.25 21.81 3.44
N ARG A 374 20.26 21.10 2.92
CA ARG A 374 20.75 19.85 3.52
C ARG A 374 21.26 20.07 4.94
N GLU A 375 21.99 21.16 5.14
CA GLU A 375 22.65 21.49 6.40
C GLU A 375 21.69 22.05 7.46
N VAL A 376 20.74 22.92 7.06
CA VAL A 376 19.65 23.38 7.95
C VAL A 376 18.78 22.21 8.43
N MET A 377 18.58 21.19 7.57
CA MET A 377 17.86 19.97 7.89
C MET A 377 18.65 18.99 8.79
N ALA A 378 19.97 19.11 8.84
CA ALA A 378 20.84 18.23 9.64
C ALA A 378 21.10 18.76 11.06
N ALA A 379 20.91 20.06 11.28
CA ALA A 379 21.07 20.66 12.59
C ALA A 379 19.86 20.32 13.48
N ASP A 380 20.08 19.57 14.57
CA ASP A 380 19.08 19.05 15.52
C ASP A 380 18.48 20.16 16.44
N ILE A 381 18.16 21.32 15.86
CA ILE A 381 17.94 22.60 16.58
C ILE A 381 16.45 22.96 16.72
N VAL A 382 15.54 22.08 16.30
CA VAL A 382 14.08 22.32 16.47
C VAL A 382 13.60 22.04 17.90
N GLN A 383 14.50 21.77 18.86
CA GLN A 383 14.14 21.54 20.27
C GLN A 383 14.19 22.76 21.19
N THR A 384 14.85 23.87 20.80
CA THR A 384 14.86 25.09 21.62
C THR A 384 13.65 25.96 21.27
N LYS A 385 12.90 26.42 22.27
CA LYS A 385 11.74 27.32 22.07
C LYS A 385 12.23 28.67 21.54
N TRP A 386 11.74 29.06 20.36
CA TRP A 386 12.06 30.31 19.65
C TRP A 386 11.29 31.54 20.19
N ASP A 387 11.23 31.73 21.51
CA ASP A 387 10.39 32.80 22.11
C ASP A 387 11.14 34.11 22.42
N GLU A 388 12.47 34.20 22.29
CA GLU A 388 13.23 35.42 22.60
C GLU A 388 13.96 36.02 21.37
N GLN A 389 13.74 37.31 21.09
CA GLN A 389 14.26 38.02 19.92
C GLN A 389 15.80 38.08 19.84
N ASP A 390 16.50 38.02 20.98
CA ASP A 390 17.96 38.16 21.04
C ASP A 390 18.73 36.86 20.71
N GLU A 391 18.21 35.67 21.06
CA GLU A 391 18.83 34.38 20.70
C GLU A 391 18.79 34.12 19.17
N CYS A 392 17.78 34.67 18.50
CA CYS A 392 17.58 34.56 17.06
C CYS A 392 18.68 35.29 16.26
N ALA A 393 19.13 36.46 16.71
CA ALA A 393 20.15 37.26 16.03
C ALA A 393 21.56 36.63 16.15
N MET A 394 21.87 36.07 17.32
CA MET A 394 23.14 35.40 17.58
C MET A 394 23.28 34.12 16.75
N THR A 395 22.19 33.35 16.68
CA THR A 395 22.10 32.11 15.89
C THR A 395 22.23 32.39 14.39
N LEU A 396 21.52 33.39 13.86
CA LEU A 396 21.64 33.79 12.45
C LEU A 396 23.06 34.25 12.07
N ARG A 397 23.81 34.85 13.00
CA ARG A 397 25.20 35.26 12.77
C ARG A 397 26.16 34.06 12.72
N VAL A 398 25.93 33.03 13.53
CA VAL A 398 26.67 31.76 13.45
C VAL A 398 26.39 31.05 12.11
N TYR A 399 25.12 31.00 11.70
CA TYR A 399 24.75 30.42 10.40
C TYR A 399 25.32 31.20 9.22
N LYS A 400 25.32 32.53 9.26
CA LYS A 400 25.98 33.37 8.25
C LYS A 400 27.44 32.97 8.04
N ASN A 401 28.21 32.96 9.12
CA ASN A 401 29.65 32.66 9.05
C ASN A 401 29.91 31.23 8.57
N TRP A 402 29.06 30.27 8.97
CA TRP A 402 29.19 28.88 8.56
C TRP A 402 28.80 28.65 7.09
N ILE A 403 27.71 29.25 6.62
CA ILE A 403 27.29 29.20 5.22
C ILE A 403 28.33 29.86 4.32
N GLU A 404 28.93 30.98 4.74
CA GLU A 404 30.02 31.63 4.01
C GLU A 404 31.27 30.75 3.91
N ALA A 405 31.63 30.05 5.00
CA ALA A 405 32.72 29.08 4.98
C ALA A 405 32.44 27.89 4.04
N LEU A 406 31.19 27.46 3.95
CA LEU A 406 30.77 26.39 3.06
C LEU A 406 30.75 26.81 1.58
N ILE A 407 30.28 28.03 1.28
CA ILE A 407 30.33 28.61 -0.07
C ILE A 407 31.79 28.75 -0.52
N ALA A 408 32.70 29.15 0.37
CA ALA A 408 34.12 29.30 0.05
C ALA A 408 34.88 27.97 -0.14
N GLN A 409 34.27 26.83 0.21
CA GLN A 409 34.86 25.48 0.03
C GLN A 409 34.40 24.77 -1.25
N GLN A 410 33.41 25.32 -1.97
CA GLN A 410 33.08 24.96 -3.35
C GLN A 410 33.91 25.78 -4.32
#